data_AF-A0A7J0C0U3-F1
#
_entry.id   AF-A0A7J0C0U3-F1
#
_cell.length_a   1.000
_cell.length_b   1.000
_cell.length_c   1.000
_cell.angle_alpha   90.00
_cell.angle_beta   90.00
_cell.angle_gamma   90.00
#
_symmetry.space_group_name_H-M   'P 1'
#
loop_
_entity.id
_entity.type
_entity.pdbx_description
1 polymer ?
#
loop_
_entity_poly.entity_id
_entity_poly.type
_entity_poly.pdbx_seq_one_letter_code
_entity_poly.pdbx_strand_id
1 'polypeptide(L)' 'MVLLDQRAGRYWQLNTTGTTVLQAFLNGSTPQQITDALVQARPVSREHAEADVTALIDQFFRAGLVSAP' A
#
# COMPACT_ATOMS: atom_id res chain seq x y z
N MET A 1 -6.21 1.59 9.47
CA MET A 1 -7.35 0.92 8.80
C MET A 1 -7.29 -0.57 9.09
N VAL A 2 -8.41 -1.30 9.14
CA VAL A 2 -8.42 -2.76 9.25
C VAL A 2 -9.09 -3.35 8.01
N LEU A 3 -8.44 -4.32 7.38
CA LEU A 3 -8.98 -5.09 6.28
C LEU A 3 -9.32 -6.49 6.79
N LEU A 4 -10.46 -7.02 6.35
CA LEU A 4 -10.89 -8.38 6.66
C LEU A 4 -10.96 -9.17 5.36
N ASP A 5 -10.15 -10.21 5.24
CA ASP A 5 -10.40 -11.28 4.30
C ASP A 5 -11.51 -12.17 4.87
N GLN A 6 -12.72 -12.00 4.35
CA GLN A 6 -13.89 -12.76 4.78
C GLN A 6 -13.83 -14.25 4.38
N ARG A 7 -13.01 -14.62 3.39
CA ARG A 7 -12.90 -16.00 2.91
C ARG A 7 -11.97 -16.81 3.81
N ALA A 8 -10.85 -16.21 4.23
CA ALA A 8 -9.87 -16.85 5.11
C ALA A 8 -10.05 -16.51 6.60
N GLY A 9 -10.94 -15.56 6.94
CA GLY A 9 -11.14 -15.08 8.31
C GLY A 9 -9.94 -14.30 8.87
N ARG A 10 -9.07 -13.77 8.00
CA ARG A 10 -7.83 -13.08 8.38
C ARG A 10 -8.04 -11.58 8.40
N TYR A 11 -7.55 -10.92 9.44
CA TYR A 11 -7.55 -9.46 9.51
C TYR A 11 -6.15 -8.90 9.34
N TRP A 12 -6.07 -7.73 8.72
CA TRP A 12 -4.84 -6.97 8.50
C TRP A 12 -5.03 -5.56 9.05
N GLN A 13 -4.17 -5.16 9.98
CA GLN A 13 -4.16 -3.80 10.48
C GLN A 13 -3.07 -3.01 9.75
N LEU A 14 -3.50 -1.99 9.01
CA LEU A 14 -2.61 -1.07 8.34
C LEU A 14 -2.30 0.12 9.24
N ASN A 15 -1.02 0.46 9.30
CA ASN A 15 -0.57 1.75 9.82
C ASN A 15 -1.07 2.90 8.92
N THR A 16 -0.83 4.14 9.33
CA THR A 16 -1.33 5.32 8.60
C THR A 16 -0.76 5.37 7.17
N THR A 17 0.53 5.12 7.00
CA THR A 17 1.18 5.13 5.68
C THR A 17 0.60 4.06 4.76
N GLY A 18 0.46 2.82 5.24
CA GLY A 18 -0.10 1.73 4.45
C GLY A 18 -1.58 1.92 4.12
N THR A 19 -2.32 2.63 4.99
CA THR A 19 -3.69 3.06 4.70
C THR A 19 -3.70 4.02 3.51
N THR A 20 -2.83 5.03 3.50
CA THR A 20 -2.70 6.00 2.40
C THR A 20 -2.28 5.32 1.09
N VAL A 21 -1.27 4.45 1.13
CA VAL A 21 -0.80 3.71 -0.05
C VAL A 21 -1.91 2.87 -0.65
N LEU A 22 -2.63 2.10 0.18
CA LEU A 22 -3.73 1.27 -0.31
C LEU A 22 -4.86 2.11 -0.90
N GLN A 23 -5.26 3.19 -0.25
CA GLN A 23 -6.31 4.07 -0.77
C GLN A 23 -5.92 4.68 -2.12
N ALA A 24 -4.68 5.15 -2.26
CA ALA A 24 -4.19 5.70 -3.53
C ALA A 24 -4.16 4.63 -4.63
N PHE A 25 -3.72 3.41 -4.30
CA PHE A 25 -3.73 2.29 -5.24
C PHE A 25 -5.15 1.91 -5.68
N LEU A 26 -6.10 1.83 -4.75
CA LEU A 26 -7.52 1.56 -5.06
C LEU A 26 -8.18 2.68 -5.89
N ASN A 27 -7.69 3.91 -5.77
CA ASN A 27 -8.10 5.05 -6.59
C ASN A 27 -7.44 5.06 -7.98
N GLY A 28 -6.63 4.04 -8.32
CA GLY A 28 -5.98 3.90 -9.62
C GLY A 28 -4.63 4.61 -9.75
N SER A 29 -4.05 5.12 -8.65
CA SER A 29 -2.69 5.66 -8.70
C SER A 29 -1.66 4.57 -8.92
N THR A 30 -0.65 4.86 -9.75
CA THR A 30 0.47 3.94 -9.96
C THR A 30 1.42 3.96 -8.77
N PRO A 31 2.22 2.89 -8.55
CA PRO A 31 3.22 2.86 -7.49
C PRO A 31 4.13 4.10 -7.47
N GLN A 32 4.55 4.57 -8.64
CA GLN A 32 5.39 5.77 -8.78
C GLN A 32 4.67 7.04 -8.29
N GLN A 33 3.39 7.22 -8.63
CA GLN A 33 2.60 8.36 -8.15
C GLN A 33 2.42 8.32 -6.63
N ILE A 34 2.26 7.12 -6.07
CA ILE A 34 2.14 6.92 -4.63
C ILE A 34 3.47 7.26 -3.93
N THR A 35 4.60 6.78 -4.47
CA THR A 35 5.93 7.11 -3.97
C THR A 35 6.18 8.62 -3.99
N ASP A 36 5.82 9.31 -5.07
CA ASP A 36 5.96 10.76 -5.17
C ASP A 36 5.14 11.49 -4.12
N ALA A 37 3.88 11.09 -3.91
CA ALA A 37 3.06 11.63 -2.84
C ALA A 37 3.65 11.37 -1.44
N LEU A 38 4.25 10.20 -1.23
CA LEU A 38 4.86 9.82 0.05
C LEU A 38 6.08 10.66 0.40
N VAL A 39 6.96 10.89 -0.58
CA VAL A 39 8.17 11.72 -0.43
C VAL A 39 7.82 13.19 -0.22
N GLN A 40 6.72 13.68 -0.81
CA GLN A 40 6.24 15.04 -0.56
C GLN A 40 5.63 15.19 0.84
N ALA A 41 4.95 14.15 1.35
CA ALA A 41 4.28 14.19 2.65
C ALA A 41 5.18 13.86 3.84
N ARG A 42 6.32 13.20 3.62
CA ARG A 42 7.20 12.69 4.68
C ARG A 42 8.68 12.91 4.33
N PRO A 43 9.54 13.24 5.29
CA PRO A 43 10.98 13.35 5.06
C PRO A 43 11.60 11.95 4.94
N VAL A 44 11.44 11.31 3.77
CA VAL A 44 12.00 10.01 3.42
C VAL A 44 12.68 10.10 2.05
N SER A 45 13.73 9.32 1.81
CA SER A 45 14.34 9.24 0.48
C SER A 45 13.37 8.56 -0.50
N ARG A 46 13.41 8.97 -1.77
CA ARG A 46 12.60 8.36 -2.83
C ARG A 46 12.84 6.86 -2.93
N GLU A 47 14.10 6.43 -2.85
CA GLU A 47 14.51 5.03 -2.92
C GLU A 47 13.86 4.19 -1.81
N HIS A 48 13.86 4.68 -0.57
CA HIS A 48 13.19 3.98 0.54
C HIS A 48 11.66 3.98 0.35
N ALA A 49 11.08 5.10 -0.05
CA ALA A 49 9.63 5.17 -0.29
C ALA A 49 9.19 4.23 -1.42
N GLU A 50 9.98 4.08 -2.48
CA GLU A 50 9.71 3.15 -3.58
C GLU A 50 9.78 1.69 -3.13
N ALA A 51 10.82 1.35 -2.37
CA ALA A 51 10.96 0.01 -1.80
C ALA A 51 9.79 -0.33 -0.86
N ASP A 52 9.40 0.59 0.02
CA ASP A 52 8.29 0.42 0.95
C ASP A 52 6.94 0.27 0.22
N VAL A 53 6.66 1.13 -0.76
CA VAL A 53 5.42 1.06 -1.56
C VAL A 53 5.34 -0.27 -2.31
N THR A 54 6.44 -0.68 -2.95
CA THR A 54 6.50 -1.93 -3.72
C THR A 54 6.30 -3.14 -2.81
N ALA A 55 7.04 -3.22 -1.70
CA ALA A 55 6.93 -4.31 -0.73
C ALA A 55 5.52 -4.42 -0.14
N LEU A 56 4.88 -3.28 0.13
CA LEU A 56 3.53 -3.25 0.68
C LEU A 56 2.47 -3.72 -0.33
N ILE A 57 2.56 -3.28 -1.59
CA ILE A 57 1.65 -3.74 -2.66
C ILE A 57 1.82 -5.25 -2.89
N ASP A 58 3.06 -5.74 -2.93
CA ASP A 58 3.36 -7.17 -3.03
C ASP A 58 2.78 -7.97 -1.86
N GLN A 59 2.84 -7.43 -0.64
CA GLN A 59 2.24 -8.05 0.53
C GLN A 59 0.72 -8.13 0.40
N PHE A 60 0.07 -7.09 -0.09
CA PHE A 60 -1.38 -7.10 -0.33
C PHE A 60 -1.78 -8.11 -1.40
N PHE A 61 -1.01 -8.22 -2.47
CA PHE A 61 -1.25 -9.19 -3.53
C PHE A 61 -1.10 -10.63 -3.02
N ARG A 62 -0.02 -10.92 -2.29
CA ARG A 62 0.20 -12.24 -1.65
C ARG A 62 -0.85 -12.59 -0.61
N ALA A 63 -1.42 -11.59 0.05
CA ALA A 63 -2.51 -11.75 1.00
C ALA A 63 -3.89 -11.88 0.33
N GLY A 64 -3.98 -11.75 -1.00
CA GLY A 64 -5.24 -11.81 -1.74
C GLY A 64 -6.15 -10.59 -1.50
N LEU A 65 -5.59 -9.48 -1.00
CA LEU A 65 -6.35 -8.27 -0.66
C LEU A 65 -6.55 -7.35 -1.87
N VAL A 66 -5.63 -7.42 -2.84
CA VAL A 66 -5.70 -6.69 -4.11
C VAL A 66 -5.33 -7.63 -5.24
N SER A 67 -5.91 -7.42 -6.42
CA SER A 67 -5.50 -8.07 -7.66
C SER A 67 -4.53 -7.15 -8.42
N ALA A 68 -3.58 -7.76 -9.12
CA ALA A 68 -2.68 -7.05 -10.01
C ALA A 68 -3.54 -6.38 -11.10
N PRO A 69 -3.18 -5.16 -11.52
CA PRO A 69 -3.85 -4.49 -12.62
C PRO A 69 -3.77 -5.30 -13.92
#